data_AF-A0A1I0IQ55-F1
#
_entry.id   AF-A0A1I0IQ55-F1
#
_cell.length_a   1.000
_cell.length_b   1.000
_cell.length_c   1.000
_cell.angle_alpha   90.00
_cell.angle_beta   90.00
_cell.angle_gamma   90.00
#
_symmetry.space_group_name_H-M   'P 1'
#
loop_
_entity.id
_entity.type
_entity.pdbx_description
1 polymer ?
#
loop_
_entity_poly.entity_id
_entity_poly.type
_entity_poly.pdbx_seq_one_letter_code
_entity_poly.pdbx_strand_id
1 'polypeptide(L)'
;MDLSLDQFNTLDFEAQIVAVWDQGRFIATRYEEEDTVGLYYMRGGFFVELFYNSDANHIVDRTRPFLSHDRDSLEDYAVYVNLDDLGLI
;
A
#
# COMPACT_ATOMS: atom_id res chain seq x y z
N MET A 1 -18.01 5.66 -5.91
CA MET A 1 -17.12 5.38 -7.04
C MET A 1 -15.78 5.06 -6.43
N ASP A 2 -15.22 3.90 -6.76
CA ASP A 2 -13.92 3.50 -6.25
C ASP A 2 -12.81 4.21 -7.03
N LEU A 3 -11.77 4.64 -6.32
CA LEU A 3 -10.65 5.37 -6.90
C LEU A 3 -9.78 4.43 -7.75
N SER A 4 -9.45 4.78 -8.99
CA SER A 4 -8.48 3.99 -9.79
C SER A 4 -7.03 4.36 -9.47
N LEU A 5 -6.08 3.52 -9.89
CA LEU A 5 -4.65 3.81 -9.77
C LEU A 5 -4.26 5.16 -10.42
N ASP A 6 -4.73 5.41 -11.64
CA ASP A 6 -4.46 6.67 -12.34
C ASP A 6 -5.00 7.88 -11.57
N GLN A 7 -6.21 7.78 -11.03
CA GLN A 7 -6.82 8.85 -10.24
C GLN A 7 -6.05 9.08 -8.93
N PHE A 8 -5.63 8.00 -8.25
CA PHE A 8 -4.82 8.08 -7.04
C PHE A 8 -3.48 8.79 -7.30
N ASN A 9 -2.83 8.50 -8.44
CA ASN A 9 -1.58 9.17 -8.83
C ASN A 9 -1.73 10.66 -9.14
N THR A 10 -2.95 11.17 -9.37
CA THR A 10 -3.20 12.62 -9.55
C THR A 10 -3.43 13.37 -8.24
N LEU A 11 -3.64 12.66 -7.13
CA LEU A 11 -3.82 13.25 -5.81
C LEU A 11 -2.49 13.78 -5.29
N ASP A 12 -2.54 14.85 -4.50
CA ASP A 12 -1.41 15.22 -3.66
C ASP A 12 -1.20 14.20 -2.54
N PHE A 13 -0.04 14.26 -1.89
CA PHE A 13 0.34 13.27 -0.89
C PHE A 13 -0.65 13.20 0.29
N GLU A 14 -1.11 14.35 0.80
CA GLU A 14 -2.09 14.37 1.90
C GLU A 14 -3.40 13.69 1.49
N ALA A 15 -3.91 13.97 0.28
CA ALA A 15 -5.10 13.32 -0.24
C ALA A 15 -4.89 11.83 -0.53
N GLN A 16 -3.68 11.41 -0.92
CA GLN A 16 -3.34 9.99 -1.02
C GLN A 16 -3.44 9.30 0.34
N ILE A 17 -2.88 9.88 1.41
CA ILE A 17 -2.97 9.31 2.77
C ILE A 17 -4.43 9.17 3.20
N VAL A 18 -5.22 10.23 3.02
CA VAL A 18 -6.66 10.20 3.35
C VAL A 18 -7.38 9.12 2.56
N ALA A 19 -7.08 8.96 1.27
CA ALA A 19 -7.67 7.92 0.43
C ALA A 19 -7.31 6.51 0.90
N VAL A 20 -6.04 6.26 1.27
CA VAL A 20 -5.62 4.96 1.84
C VAL A 20 -6.37 4.69 3.15
N TRP A 21 -6.56 5.70 4.01
CA TRP A 21 -7.23 5.52 5.31
C TRP A 21 -8.74 5.30 5.16
N ASP A 22 -9.38 5.93 4.18
CA ASP A 22 -10.81 5.81 3.92
C ASP A 22 -11.17 4.52 3.16
N GLN A 23 -10.36 4.14 2.16
CA GLN A 23 -10.69 3.08 1.21
C GLN A 23 -9.77 1.86 1.26
N GLY A 24 -8.58 1.99 1.84
CA GLY A 24 -7.59 0.93 1.89
C GLY A 24 -7.92 -0.13 2.94
N ARG A 25 -7.86 -1.40 2.53
CA ARG A 25 -7.85 -2.53 3.45
C ARG A 25 -6.39 -2.86 3.77
N PHE A 26 -6.01 -2.79 5.03
CA PHE A 26 -4.69 -3.24 5.48
C PHE A 26 -4.50 -4.74 5.18
N ILE A 27 -3.34 -5.07 4.60
CA ILE A 27 -2.98 -6.43 4.19
C ILE A 27 -1.83 -6.95 5.03
N ALA A 28 -0.70 -6.22 5.04
CA ALA A 28 0.55 -6.68 5.60
C ALA A 28 1.42 -5.51 6.03
N THR A 29 2.40 -5.81 6.89
CA THR A 29 3.53 -4.92 7.15
C THR A 29 4.81 -5.65 6.78
N ARG A 30 5.71 -5.00 6.04
CA ARG A 30 7.11 -5.42 5.89
C ARG A 30 8.02 -4.40 6.55
N TYR A 31 9.21 -4.83 6.93
CA TYR A 31 10.21 -4.00 7.56
C TYR A 31 11.43 -3.91 6.63
N GLU A 32 11.80 -2.68 6.25
CA GLU A 32 13.01 -2.38 5.47
C GLU A 32 13.92 -1.49 6.32
N GLU A 33 14.99 -2.06 6.86
CA GLU A 33 15.95 -1.34 7.73
C GLU A 33 15.26 -0.58 8.88
N GLU A 34 15.12 0.75 8.75
CA GLU A 34 14.50 1.67 9.71
C GLU A 34 13.04 2.05 9.36
N ASP A 35 12.57 1.67 8.18
CA ASP A 35 11.24 1.97 7.68
C ASP A 35 10.28 0.79 7.86
N THR A 36 9.08 1.10 8.33
CA THR A 36 7.94 0.20 8.36
C THR A 36 7.08 0.48 7.14
N VAL A 37 6.83 -0.54 6.32
CA VAL A 37 6.04 -0.40 5.08
C VAL A 37 4.73 -1.15 5.22
N GLY A 38 3.63 -0.41 5.28
CA GLY A 38 2.28 -0.96 5.31
C GLY A 38 1.73 -1.18 3.90
N LEU A 39 1.26 -2.38 3.61
CA LEU A 39 0.60 -2.72 2.36
C LEU A 39 -0.92 -2.62 2.52
N TYR A 40 -1.55 -1.86 1.63
CA TYR A 40 -3.00 -1.65 1.60
C TYR A 40 -3.55 -2.06 0.25
N TYR A 41 -4.70 -2.75 0.25
CA TYR A 41 -5.46 -3.04 -0.95
C TYR A 41 -6.62 -2.06 -1.08
N MET A 42 -6.62 -1.31 -2.17
CA MET A 42 -7.61 -0.27 -2.45
C MET A 42 -8.83 -0.88 -3.13
N ARG A 43 -10.03 -0.36 -2.83
CA ARG A 43 -11.29 -0.83 -3.45
C ARG A 43 -11.30 -0.78 -4.97
N GLY A 44 -10.53 0.13 -5.57
CA GLY A 44 -10.37 0.23 -7.02
C GLY A 44 -9.49 -0.84 -7.66
N GLY A 45 -9.01 -1.83 -6.91
CA GLY A 45 -8.30 -2.99 -7.46
C GLY A 45 -6.80 -2.79 -7.66
N PHE A 46 -6.15 -2.07 -6.75
CA PHE A 46 -4.70 -1.85 -6.76
C PHE A 46 -4.15 -1.83 -5.34
N PHE A 47 -2.84 -1.96 -5.21
CA PHE A 47 -2.15 -1.90 -3.92
C PHE A 47 -1.46 -0.56 -3.72
N VAL A 48 -1.27 -0.20 -2.46
CA VAL A 48 -0.47 0.95 -2.04
C VAL A 48 0.45 0.53 -0.92
N GLU A 49 1.76 0.73 -1.10
CA GLU A 49 2.71 0.75 -0.01
C GLU A 49 2.70 2.15 0.63
N LEU A 50 2.52 2.17 1.94
CA LEU A 50 2.69 3.36 2.76
C LEU A 50 3.93 3.20 3.64
N PHE A 51 4.85 4.16 3.51
CA PHE A 51 6.10 4.16 4.24
C PHE A 51 5.96 4.96 5.53
N TYR A 52 6.36 4.36 6.64
CA TYR A 52 6.32 4.95 7.96
C TYR A 52 7.70 4.84 8.60
N ASN A 53 8.28 5.97 8.98
CA ASN A 53 9.54 5.99 9.71
C ASN A 53 9.25 5.86 11.20
N SER A 54 9.64 4.73 11.80
CA SER A 54 9.37 4.46 13.21
C SER A 54 10.21 5.31 14.15
N ASP A 55 11.44 5.64 13.78
CA ASP A 55 12.37 6.39 14.63
C ASP A 55 11.95 7.85 14.79
N ALA A 56 11.50 8.47 13.71
CA ALA A 56 11.02 9.84 13.69
C ALA A 56 9.48 9.94 13.82
N ASN A 57 8.79 8.81 14.00
CA ASN A 57 7.35 8.70 14.25
C ASN A 57 6.48 9.51 13.28
N HIS A 58 6.75 9.38 11.98
CA HIS A 58 5.98 10.05 10.92
C HIS A 58 5.84 9.18 9.68
N ILE A 59 4.76 9.43 8.93
CA ILE A 59 4.59 8.85 7.60
C ILE A 59 5.61 9.52 6.68
N VAL A 60 6.45 8.74 6.02
CA VAL A 60 7.40 9.25 5.04
C VAL A 60 6.59 9.82 3.88
N ASP A 61 6.98 11.00 3.36
CA ASP A 61 6.26 11.77 2.33
C ASP A 61 6.15 11.10 0.94
N ARG A 62 5.92 9.78 0.89
CA ARG A 62 5.74 8.97 -0.31
C ARG A 62 4.76 7.83 -0.08
N THR A 63 3.97 7.55 -1.12
CA THR A 63 3.27 6.28 -1.29
C THR A 63 3.84 5.60 -2.54
N ARG A 64 3.78 4.26 -2.61
CA ARG A 64 4.08 3.53 -3.85
C ARG A 64 2.86 2.70 -4.25
N PRO A 65 2.04 3.21 -5.17
CA PRO A 65 0.88 2.46 -5.66
C PRO A 65 1.28 1.55 -6.84
N PHE A 66 0.71 0.36 -6.91
CA PHE A 66 0.99 -0.61 -7.98
C PHE A 66 -0.21 -1.52 -8.26
N LEU A 67 -0.24 -2.12 -9.46
CA LEU A 67 -1.35 -2.96 -9.91
C LEU A 67 -1.32 -4.34 -9.24
N SER A 68 -2.49 -4.93 -8.98
CA SER A 68 -2.58 -6.23 -8.28
C SER A 68 -1.98 -7.41 -9.03
N HIS A 69 -1.81 -7.30 -10.35
CA HIS A 69 -1.15 -8.30 -11.15
C HIS A 69 0.38 -8.13 -11.21
N ASP A 70 0.93 -7.08 -10.60
CA ASP A 70 2.38 -6.88 -10.48
C ASP A 70 2.92 -7.74 -9.34
N ARG A 71 3.23 -9.00 -9.67
CA ARG A 71 3.66 -10.01 -8.71
C ARG A 71 5.01 -9.70 -8.10
N ASP A 72 5.92 -9.08 -8.85
CA ASP A 72 7.26 -8.73 -8.37
C ASP A 72 7.17 -7.80 -7.15
N SER A 73 6.23 -6.85 -7.16
CA SER A 73 5.97 -5.95 -6.02
C SER A 73 5.36 -6.67 -4.80
N LEU A 74 4.80 -7.87 -4.96
CA LEU A 74 4.22 -8.67 -3.88
C LEU A 74 5.19 -9.73 -3.32
N GLU A 75 6.27 -10.07 -4.04
CA GLU A 75 7.22 -11.11 -3.61
C GLU A 75 7.82 -10.80 -2.23
N ASP A 76 8.13 -9.54 -1.96
CA ASP A 76 8.65 -9.07 -0.67
C ASP A 76 7.68 -9.31 0.50
N TYR A 77 6.39 -9.47 0.22
CA TYR A 77 5.35 -9.72 1.21
C TYR A 77 5.03 -11.20 1.40
N ALA A 78 5.48 -12.08 0.50
CA ALA A 78 5.18 -13.51 0.54
C ALA A 78 5.70 -14.21 1.82
N VAL A 79 6.72 -13.65 2.46
CA VAL A 79 7.26 -14.15 3.74
C VAL A 79 6.37 -13.77 4.93
N TYR A 80 5.59 -12.70 4.79
CA TYR A 80 4.81 -12.09 5.89
C TYR A 80 3.31 -12.41 5.80
N VAL A 81 2.78 -12.61 4.60
CA VAL A 81 1.37 -12.89 4.35
C VAL A 81 1.21 -13.97 3.30
N ASN A 82 0.29 -14.89 3.56
CA ASN A 82 -0.18 -15.81 2.54
C ASN A 82 -1.05 -15.04 1.54
N LEU A 83 -0.49 -14.72 0.36
CA LEU A 83 -1.16 -13.94 -0.66
C LEU A 83 -2.42 -14.65 -1.21
N ASP A 84 -2.48 -15.99 -1.14
CA ASP A 84 -3.64 -16.78 -1.56
C ASP A 84 -4.87 -16.53 -0.67
N ASP A 85 -4.67 -16.19 0.62
CA ASP A 85 -5.76 -15.89 1.55
C ASP A 85 -6.45 -14.54 1.24
N LEU A 86 -5.87 -13.74 0.36
CA LEU A 86 -6.44 -12.46 -0.06
C LEU A 86 -7.57 -12.63 -1.08
N GLY A 87 -7.69 -13.78 -1.74
CA GLY A 87 -8.71 -14.04 -2.77
C GLY A 87 -8.61 -13.08 -3.97
N LEU A 88 -7.41 -12.56 -4.21
CA LEU A 88 -7.07 -11.59 -5.26
C LEU A 88 -6.39 -12.24 -6.48
N ILE A 89 -6.22 -13.56 -6.43
CA ILE A 89 -5.67 -14.44 -7.48
C ILE A 89 -6.53 -15.70 -7.59
#